data_AF-A0A0T7C0L8-F1
#
_entry.id   AF-A0A0T7C0L8-F1
#
_cell.length_a   1.000
_cell.length_b   1.000
_cell.length_c   1.000
_cell.angle_alpha   90.00
_cell.angle_beta   90.00
_cell.angle_gamma   90.00
#
_symmetry.space_group_name_H-M   'P 1'
#
loop_
_entity.id
_entity.type
_entity.pdbx_description
1 polymer ?
#
loop_
_entity_poly.entity_id
_entity_poly.type
_entity_poly.pdbx_seq_one_letter_code
_entity_poly.pdbx_strand_id
1 'polypeptide(L)' 'MAAKQTGGIQTTQLVEINPNAQRVLKYHFPDIPIHSDIRDYYPQPGEFELITLGFPFFFTTPTHISRLV' A
#
# COMPACT_ATOMS: atom_id res chain seq x y z
N MET A 1 1.59 4.32 -21.64
CA MET A 1 1.52 5.03 -20.34
C MET A 1 0.47 4.31 -19.51
N ALA A 2 0.81 3.88 -18.28
CA ALA A 2 0.19 2.77 -17.53
C ALA A 2 -1.35 2.82 -17.37
N ALA A 3 -1.98 3.99 -17.50
CA ALA A 3 -3.44 4.13 -17.50
C ALA A 3 -4.16 3.35 -18.63
N LYS A 4 -3.48 3.02 -19.72
CA LYS A 4 -4.07 2.24 -20.82
C LYS A 4 -4.19 0.73 -20.55
N GLN A 5 -3.65 0.24 -19.42
CA GLN A 5 -3.56 -1.20 -19.10
C GLN A 5 -4.45 -1.64 -17.91
N THR A 6 -5.16 -0.74 -17.25
CA THR A 6 -5.94 -1.03 -16.02
C THR A 6 -7.45 -1.24 -16.24
N GLY A 7 -7.91 -1.32 -17.49
CA GLY A 7 -9.34 -1.57 -17.78
C GLY A 7 -10.28 -0.42 -17.37
N GLY A 8 -9.78 0.80 -17.19
CA GLY A 8 -10.58 1.97 -16.79
C GLY A 8 -10.53 2.29 -15.29
N ILE A 9 -9.76 1.55 -14.49
CA ILE A 9 -9.55 1.87 -13.07
C ILE A 9 -8.61 3.07 -12.95
N GLN A 10 -9.06 4.10 -12.23
CA GLN A 10 -8.29 5.28 -11.89
C GLN A 10 -7.80 5.19 -10.44
N THR A 11 -6.49 5.32 -10.23
CA THR A 11 -5.91 5.48 -8.89
C THR A 11 -6.12 6.92 -8.42
N THR A 12 -6.69 7.11 -7.23
CA THR A 12 -6.97 8.43 -6.66
C THR A 12 -6.26 8.70 -5.33
N GLN A 13 -5.82 7.65 -4.64
CA GLN A 13 -5.08 7.75 -3.37
C GLN A 13 -4.08 6.59 -3.23
N LEU A 14 -2.94 6.88 -2.62
CA LEU A 14 -1.94 5.88 -2.20
C LEU A 14 -1.68 6.00 -0.69
N VAL A 15 -1.40 4.89 -0.02
CA VAL A 15 -0.96 4.85 1.38
C VAL A 15 0.28 3.96 1.49
N GLU A 16 1.41 4.51 1.92
CA GLU A 16 2.70 3.80 1.96
C GLU A 16 3.61 4.40 3.04
N ILE A 17 4.16 3.58 3.93
CA ILE A 17 4.97 4.01 5.07
C ILE A 17 6.46 4.14 4.74
N ASN A 18 6.93 3.42 3.72
CA ASN A 18 8.34 3.41 3.33
C ASN A 18 8.69 4.63 2.45
N PRO A 19 9.56 5.55 2.88
CA PRO A 19 9.87 6.77 2.13
C PRO A 19 10.58 6.52 0.79
N ASN A 20 11.29 5.40 0.64
CA ASN A 20 11.90 5.05 -0.64
C ASN A 20 10.85 4.55 -1.64
N ALA A 21 9.88 3.77 -1.18
CA ALA A 21 8.73 3.37 -2.00
C ALA A 21 7.89 4.59 -2.39
N GLN A 22 7.63 5.52 -1.45
CA GLN A 22 6.93 6.77 -1.75
C GLN A 22 7.62 7.56 -2.86
N ARG A 23 8.96 7.63 -2.89
CA ARG A 23 9.71 8.30 -3.98
C ARG A 23 9.44 7.68 -5.35
N VAL A 24 9.44 6.35 -5.43
CA VAL A 24 9.14 5.62 -6.68
C VAL A 24 7.69 5.86 -7.09
N LEU A 25 6.75 5.77 -6.14
CA LEU A 25 5.33 6.05 -6.40
C LEU A 25 5.11 7.47 -6.91
N LYS A 26 5.76 8.47 -6.31
CA LYS A 26 5.65 9.88 -6.73
C LYS A 26 6.22 10.11 -8.13
N TYR A 27 7.25 9.38 -8.54
CA TYR A 27 7.79 9.45 -9.89
C TYR A 27 6.79 8.93 -10.94
N HIS A 28 6.07 7.84 -10.65
CA HIS A 28 5.11 7.24 -11.58
C HIS A 28 3.70 7.85 -11.51
N PHE A 29 3.30 8.35 -10.34
CA PHE A 29 1.98 8.92 -10.03
C PHE A 29 2.14 10.31 -9.40
N PRO A 30 2.68 11.29 -10.15
CA PRO A 30 3.07 12.59 -9.59
C PRO A 30 1.90 13.37 -8.99
N ASP A 31 0.70 13.19 -9.52
CA ASP A 31 -0.49 13.95 -9.10
C ASP A 31 -1.31 13.25 -8.02
N ILE A 32 -0.98 12.00 -7.69
CA ILE A 32 -1.74 11.22 -6.71
C ILE A 32 -1.19 11.51 -5.30
N PRO A 33 -2.06 11.85 -4.33
CA PRO A 33 -1.66 12.00 -2.95
C PRO A 33 -1.14 10.67 -2.37
N ILE A 34 -0.10 10.77 -1.54
CA ILE A 34 0.46 9.62 -0.82
C ILE A 34 0.37 9.93 0.67
N HIS A 35 -0.42 9.15 1.39
CA HIS A 35 -0.52 9.22 2.84
C HIS A 35 0.48 8.25 3.48
N SER A 36 1.10 8.64 4.59
CA SER A 36 2.26 7.90 5.11
C SER A 36 1.90 6.73 6.02
N ASP A 37 0.83 6.81 6.81
CA ASP A 37 0.51 5.76 7.79
C ASP A 37 -0.95 5.35 7.66
N ILE A 38 -1.21 4.07 7.43
CA ILE A 38 -2.58 3.57 7.34
C ILE A 38 -3.33 3.69 8.67
N ARG A 39 -2.62 3.78 9.81
CA ARG A 39 -3.22 3.86 11.15
C ARG A 39 -3.92 5.18 11.44
N ASP A 40 -3.61 6.24 10.70
CA ASP A 40 -4.26 7.54 10.80
C ASP A 40 -4.95 7.97 9.50
N TYR A 41 -5.13 7.04 8.55
CA TYR A 41 -5.89 7.23 7.33
C TYR A 41 -7.33 6.74 7.47
N TYR A 42 -8.29 7.67 7.43
CA TYR A 42 -9.72 7.39 7.63
C TYR A 42 -10.55 7.88 6.45
N PRO A 43 -10.73 7.05 5.41
CA PRO A 43 -11.59 7.43 4.29
C PRO A 43 -13.06 7.43 4.69
N GLN A 44 -13.85 8.26 4.02
CA GLN A 44 -15.29 8.29 4.20
C GLN A 44 -15.95 7.04 3.59
N PRO A 45 -17.05 6.54 4.16
CA PRO A 45 -17.83 5.48 3.54
C PRO A 45 -18.23 5.84 2.10
N GLY A 46 -17.90 4.99 1.14
CA GLY A 46 -18.19 5.21 -0.28
C GLY A 46 -17.22 6.15 -1.01
N GLU A 47 -16.14 6.60 -0.37
CA GLU A 47 -15.12 7.45 -1.01
C GLU A 47 -14.37 6.73 -2.15
N PHE A 48 -14.24 5.41 -2.06
CA PHE A 48 -13.63 4.58 -3.09
C PHE A 48 -14.51 3.38 -3.44
N GLU A 49 -14.65 3.10 -4.72
CA GLU A 49 -15.39 1.95 -5.25
C GLU A 49 -14.55 0.66 -5.24
N LEU A 50 -13.22 0.81 -5.27
CA LEU A 50 -12.27 -0.30 -5.27
C LEU A 50 -11.09 0.02 -4.35
N ILE A 51 -10.82 -0.91 -3.44
CA ILE A 51 -9.69 -0.83 -2.51
C ILE A 51 -8.83 -2.07 -2.71
N THR A 52 -7.53 -1.86 -2.99
CA THR A 52 -6.52 -2.93 -3.07
C THR A 52 -5.50 -2.76 -1.95
N LEU A 53 -5.24 -3.82 -1.18
CA LEU A 53 -4.35 -3.77 -0.02
C LEU A 53 -3.42 -4.99 0.00
N GLY A 54 -2.19 -4.80 0.47
CA GLY A 54 -1.26 -5.87 0.78
C GLY A 54 -0.80 -5.74 2.23
N PHE A 55 -0.92 -6.82 3.03
CA PHE A 55 -0.43 -6.83 4.40
C PHE A 55 1.08 -7.15 4.42
N PRO A 56 1.90 -6.51 5.26
CA PRO A 56 3.31 -6.85 5.38
C PRO A 56 3.47 -8.30 5.84
N PHE A 57 4.08 -9.12 4.97
CA PHE A 57 4.47 -10.47 5.32
C PHE A 57 5.84 -10.44 6.00
N PHE A 58 5.87 -10.28 7.31
CA PHE A 58 7.04 -10.61 8.12
C PHE A 58 6.79 -11.99 8.74
N PHE A 59 7.13 -13.05 8.01
CA PHE A 59 7.24 -14.36 8.63
C PHE A 59 8.42 -14.30 9.60
N THR A 60 8.09 -14.37 10.88
CA THR A 60 9.02 -14.73 11.94
C THR A 60 9.56 -16.12 11.58
N THR A 61 10.72 -16.23 10.96
CA THR A 61 11.46 -17.49 10.98
C THR A 61 11.87 -17.72 12.44
N PRO A 62 11.37 -18.74 13.14
CA PRO A 62 11.83 -19.02 14.47
C PRO A 62 13.19 -19.71 14.37
N THR A 63 14.27 -18.94 14.37
CA THR A 63 15.61 -19.47 14.64
C THR A 63 15.74 -19.71 16.15
N HIS A 64 14.92 -20.61 16.70
CA HIS A 64 15.12 -21.40 17.93
C HIS A 64 13.81 -22.09 18.31
N ILE A 65 13.61 -23.31 17.81
CA ILE A 65 12.74 -24.27 18.49
C ILE A 65 13.58 -24.91 19.59
N SER A 66 13.65 -24.26 20.74
CA SER A 66 14.07 -24.91 21.99
C SER A 66 12.82 -25.46 22.68
N ARG A 67 12.54 -26.73 22.39
CA ARG A 67 11.98 -27.75 23.29
C ARG A 67 10.67 -27.44 24.03
N LEU A 68 9.59 -28.05 23.54
CA LEU A 68 8.50 -28.59 24.35
C LEU A 68 8.20 -30.01 23.86
N VAL A 69 9.03 -30.94 24.32
CA VAL A 69 8.71 -32.33 24.68
C VAL A 69 9.63 -32.75 25.83
#